data_AF-A0A3M1FGV5-F1
#
_entry.id   AF-A0A3M1FGV5-F1
#
_cell.length_a   1.000
_cell.length_b   1.000
_cell.length_c   1.000
_cell.angle_alpha   90.00
_cell.angle_beta   90.00
_cell.angle_gamma   90.00
#
_symmetry.space_group_name_H-M   'P 1'
#
loop_
_entity.id
_entity.type
_entity.pdbx_description
1 polymer ?
#
loop_
_entity_poly.entity_id
_entity_poly.type
_entity_poly.pdbx_seq_one_letter_code
_entity_poly.pdbx_strand_id
1 'polypeptide(L)'
;LQAILADMQRQMMEGFGAIKEGQKDLADQLQLQQRMLLARLDAQERRLTEEILAVLESGAVAADELDRHLSAIEGAVVQLQAAHTELAPAAEVLTAPGLDVMHKLKVAIPIIPVLLTYEGEIFLEQGMNLEALWEKLKALAQ
;
A
#
# COMPACT_ATOMS: atom_id res chain seq x y z
N LEU A 1 44.03 7.33 46.63
CA LEU A 1 42.96 6.32 46.44
C LEU A 1 41.59 6.95 46.23
N GLN A 2 41.07 7.81 47.14
CA GLN A 2 39.75 8.46 46.96
C GLN A 2 39.63 9.33 45.69
N ALA A 3 40.66 10.12 45.35
CA ALA A 3 40.64 10.96 44.14
C ALA A 3 40.57 10.16 42.84
N ILE A 4 41.24 8.99 42.80
CA ILE A 4 41.25 8.09 41.64
C ILE A 4 39.87 7.43 41.47
N LEU A 5 39.23 7.02 42.57
CA LEU A 5 37.88 6.47 42.56
C LEU A 5 36.82 7.49 42.09
N ALA A 6 36.94 8.74 42.52
CA ALA A 6 36.03 9.81 42.09
C ALA A 6 36.19 10.15 40.60
N ASP A 7 37.42 10.15 40.09
CA ASP A 7 37.70 10.38 38.67
C ASP A 7 37.17 9.23 37.79
N MET A 8 37.37 7.99 38.22
CA MET A 8 36.87 6.81 37.52
C MET A 8 35.33 6.75 37.49
N GLN A 9 34.66 7.15 38.58
CA GLN A 9 33.20 7.29 38.61
C GLN A 9 32.69 8.37 37.66
N ARG A 10 33.40 9.51 37.56
CA ARG A 10 33.05 10.59 36.64
C ARG A 10 33.19 10.15 35.18
N GLN A 11 34.31 9.51 34.83
CA GLN A 11 34.54 8.96 33.49
C GLN A 11 33.50 7.89 33.11
N MET A 12 33.09 7.03 34.05
CA MET A 12 32.03 6.07 33.79
C MET A 12 30.68 6.75 33.55
N MET A 13 30.30 7.76 34.35
CA MET A 13 29.04 8.49 34.14
C MET A 13 29.01 9.22 32.79
N GLU A 14 30.13 9.84 32.40
CA GLU A 14 30.27 10.48 31.09
C GLU A 14 30.18 9.45 29.95
N GLY A 15 30.86 8.30 30.09
CA GLY A 15 30.79 7.20 29.13
C GLY A 15 29.37 6.61 28.99
N PHE A 16 28.65 6.43 30.09
CA PHE A 16 27.25 5.99 30.06
C PHE A 16 26.33 7.03 29.41
N GLY A 17 26.59 8.32 29.65
CA GLY A 17 25.89 9.42 28.97
C GLY A 17 26.07 9.37 27.47
N ALA A 18 27.32 9.28 27.00
CA ALA A 18 27.66 9.21 25.58
C ALA A 18 27.09 7.96 24.89
N ILE A 19 27.10 6.80 25.56
CA ILE A 19 26.49 5.57 25.02
C ILE A 19 24.98 5.75 24.87
N LYS A 20 24.32 6.35 25.87
CA LYS A 20 22.87 6.58 25.85
C LYS A 20 22.46 7.59 24.77
N GLU A 21 23.26 8.63 24.56
CA GLU A 21 23.09 9.57 23.46
C GLU A 21 23.28 8.88 22.10
N GLY A 22 24.35 8.11 21.92
CA GLY A 22 24.57 7.35 20.69
C GLY A 22 23.46 6.33 20.38
N GLN A 23 22.92 5.67 21.41
CA GLN A 23 21.76 4.77 21.25
C GLN A 23 20.50 5.52 20.83
N LYS A 24 20.27 6.72 21.38
CA LYS A 24 19.14 7.56 21.01
C LYS A 24 19.27 8.05 19.56
N ASP A 25 20.44 8.55 19.19
CA ASP A 25 20.70 9.03 17.83
C ASP A 25 20.51 7.92 16.79
N LEU A 26 20.96 6.69 17.11
CA LEU A 26 20.73 5.53 16.26
C LEU A 26 19.23 5.19 16.14
N ALA A 27 18.49 5.22 17.24
CA ALA A 27 17.05 4.97 17.23
C ALA A 27 16.30 6.01 16.39
N ASP A 28 16.65 7.30 16.54
CA ASP A 28 16.07 8.40 15.79
C ASP A 28 16.40 8.27 14.28
N GLN A 29 17.63 7.88 13.94
CA GLN A 29 18.02 7.61 12.55
C GLN A 29 17.25 6.45 11.93
N LEU A 30 17.07 5.35 12.66
CA LEU A 30 16.29 4.19 12.18
C LEU A 30 14.82 4.56 11.96
N GLN A 31 14.22 5.34 12.86
CA GLN A 31 12.85 5.82 12.69
C GLN A 31 12.71 6.73 11.47
N LEU A 32 13.68 7.64 11.25
CA LEU A 32 13.70 8.49 10.07
C LEU A 32 13.81 7.66 8.78
N GLN A 33 14.71 6.67 8.75
CA GLN A 33 14.87 5.78 7.60
C GLN A 33 13.60 4.99 7.30
N GLN A 34 12.95 4.43 8.31
CA GLN A 34 11.69 3.71 8.14
C GLN A 34 10.60 4.61 7.53
N ARG A 35 10.45 5.85 8.04
CA ARG A 35 9.47 6.81 7.49
C ARG A 35 9.77 7.18 6.05
N MET A 36 11.04 7.40 5.70
CA MET A 36 11.44 7.71 4.32
C MET A 36 11.18 6.54 3.38
N LEU A 37 11.42 5.30 3.83
CA LEU A 37 11.14 4.10 3.04
C LEU A 37 9.64 3.94 2.78
N LEU A 38 8.81 4.07 3.82
CA LEU A 38 7.35 4.03 3.70
C LEU A 38 6.84 5.09 2.74
N ALA A 39 7.26 6.35 2.91
CA ALA A 39 6.84 7.44 2.03
C ALA A 39 7.26 7.23 0.57
N ARG A 40 8.43 6.61 0.33
CA ARG A 40 8.90 6.28 -1.02
C ARG A 40 8.07 5.16 -1.64
N LEU A 41 7.68 4.15 -0.86
CA LEU A 41 6.80 3.07 -1.32
C LEU A 41 5.42 3.63 -1.67
N ASP A 42 4.82 4.44 -0.79
CA ASP A 42 3.53 5.09 -1.03
C ASP A 42 3.55 5.94 -2.33
N ALA A 43 4.64 6.68 -2.55
CA ALA A 43 4.80 7.49 -3.76
C ALA A 43 4.99 6.64 -5.02
N GLN A 44 5.66 5.49 -4.90
CA GLN A 44 5.84 4.55 -6.00
C GLN A 44 4.53 3.86 -6.37
N GLU A 45 3.76 3.40 -5.38
CA GLU A 45 2.45 2.81 -5.61
C GLU A 45 1.49 3.81 -6.25
N ARG A 46 1.45 5.05 -5.75
CA ARG A 46 0.64 6.11 -6.35
C ARG A 46 0.99 6.37 -7.81
N ARG A 47 2.29 6.48 -8.12
CA ARG A 47 2.76 6.68 -9.49
C ARG A 47 2.32 5.55 -10.40
N LEU A 48 2.46 4.31 -9.94
CA LEU A 48 2.05 3.13 -10.71
C LEU A 48 0.54 3.14 -10.98
N THR A 49 -0.28 3.45 -9.97
CA THR A 49 -1.73 3.62 -10.13
C THR A 49 -2.05 4.72 -11.16
N GLU A 50 -1.37 5.86 -11.10
CA GLU A 50 -1.54 6.97 -12.07
C GLU A 50 -1.15 6.55 -13.49
N GLU A 51 -0.05 5.81 -13.66
CA GLU A 51 0.42 5.30 -14.96
C GLU A 51 -0.58 4.29 -15.56
N ILE A 52 -1.09 3.36 -14.76
CA ILE A 52 -2.12 2.41 -15.19
C ILE A 52 -3.35 3.19 -15.68
N LEU A 53 -3.84 4.14 -14.88
CA LEU A 53 -5.02 4.94 -15.26
C LEU A 53 -4.79 5.75 -16.54
N ALA A 54 -3.61 6.34 -16.71
CA ALA A 54 -3.25 7.08 -17.92
C ALA A 54 -3.29 6.18 -19.16
N VAL A 55 -2.82 4.93 -19.06
CA VAL A 55 -2.88 3.96 -20.17
C VAL A 55 -4.32 3.59 -20.50
N LEU A 56 -5.16 3.34 -19.49
CA LEU A 56 -6.58 3.04 -19.73
C LEU A 56 -7.31 4.23 -20.38
N GLU A 57 -7.04 5.45 -19.91
CA GLU A 57 -7.62 6.68 -20.47
C GLU A 57 -7.17 6.98 -21.90
N SER A 58 -5.99 6.50 -22.31
CA SER A 58 -5.48 6.70 -23.67
C SER A 58 -6.28 5.94 -24.74
N GLY A 59 -7.16 5.02 -24.33
CA GLY A 59 -7.91 4.15 -25.24
C GLY A 59 -7.06 3.04 -25.87
N ALA A 60 -5.86 2.78 -25.34
CA ALA A 60 -4.98 1.69 -25.79
C ALA A 60 -5.53 0.29 -25.44
N VAL A 61 -6.46 0.21 -24.48
CA VAL A 61 -7.10 -1.04 -24.04
C VAL A 61 -8.50 -1.14 -24.63
N ALA A 62 -8.84 -2.31 -25.17
CA ALA A 62 -10.14 -2.54 -25.78
C ALA A 62 -11.27 -2.50 -24.74
N ALA A 63 -12.47 -2.05 -25.15
CA ALA A 63 -13.59 -1.87 -24.22
C ALA A 63 -14.01 -3.18 -23.52
N ASP A 64 -13.98 -4.31 -24.24
CA ASP A 64 -14.27 -5.64 -23.68
C ASP A 64 -13.21 -6.10 -22.67
N GLU A 65 -11.98 -5.60 -22.79
CA GLU A 65 -10.91 -5.85 -21.83
C GLU A 65 -11.09 -4.99 -20.58
N LEU A 66 -11.48 -3.73 -20.72
CA LEU A 66 -11.87 -2.87 -19.60
C LEU A 66 -13.05 -3.47 -18.81
N ASP A 67 -14.08 -3.96 -19.50
CA ASP A 67 -15.23 -4.63 -18.88
C ASP A 67 -14.82 -5.88 -18.10
N ARG A 68 -13.89 -6.67 -18.66
CA ARG A 68 -13.36 -7.87 -17.99
C ARG A 68 -12.58 -7.50 -16.73
N HIS A 69 -11.74 -6.47 -16.79
CA HIS A 69 -11.02 -6.00 -15.61
C HIS A 69 -11.97 -5.47 -14.54
N LEU A 70 -12.94 -4.65 -14.92
CA LEU A 70 -13.93 -4.11 -13.99
C LEU A 70 -14.75 -5.22 -13.32
N SER A 71 -15.23 -6.20 -14.11
CA SER A 71 -16.02 -7.32 -13.59
C SER A 71 -15.26 -8.14 -12.53
N ALA A 72 -13.96 -8.35 -12.74
CA ALA A 72 -13.11 -9.04 -11.76
C ALA A 72 -12.95 -8.24 -10.46
N ILE A 73 -12.81 -6.91 -10.56
CA ILE A 73 -12.70 -6.03 -9.39
C ILE A 73 -14.02 -5.95 -8.63
N GLU A 74 -15.15 -5.80 -9.35
CA GLU A 74 -16.49 -5.79 -8.78
C GLU A 74 -16.76 -7.07 -7.98
N GLY A 75 -16.45 -8.24 -8.54
CA GLY A 75 -16.64 -9.51 -7.85
C GLY A 75 -15.76 -9.64 -6.60
N ALA A 76 -14.48 -9.20 -6.67
CA ALA A 76 -13.60 -9.21 -5.51
C ALA A 76 -14.10 -8.29 -4.40
N VAL A 77 -14.52 -7.06 -4.73
CA VAL A 77 -15.06 -6.11 -3.75
C VAL A 77 -16.33 -6.64 -3.09
N VAL A 78 -17.25 -7.24 -3.85
CA VAL A 78 -18.49 -7.83 -3.30
C VAL A 78 -18.20 -8.98 -2.34
N GLN A 79 -17.25 -9.86 -2.69
CA GLN A 79 -16.86 -10.95 -1.80
C GLN A 79 -16.20 -10.44 -0.51
N LEU A 80 -15.28 -9.49 -0.63
CA LEU A 80 -14.58 -8.93 0.52
C LEU A 80 -15.50 -8.09 1.40
N GLN A 81 -16.51 -7.39 0.83
CA GLN A 81 -17.47 -6.58 1.59
C GLN A 81 -18.22 -7.39 2.65
N ALA A 82 -18.46 -8.69 2.41
CA ALA A 82 -19.13 -9.56 3.39
C ALA A 82 -18.33 -9.70 4.70
N ALA A 83 -17.01 -9.58 4.63
CA ALA A 83 -16.10 -9.61 5.79
C ALA A 83 -15.63 -8.21 6.22
N HIS A 84 -15.55 -7.27 5.28
CA HIS A 84 -14.99 -5.92 5.45
C HIS A 84 -15.99 -4.85 5.05
N THR A 85 -16.87 -4.49 5.99
CA THR A 85 -17.94 -3.50 5.78
C THR A 85 -17.42 -2.11 5.39
N GLU A 86 -16.16 -1.79 5.68
CA GLU A 86 -15.46 -0.58 5.24
C GLU A 86 -15.36 -0.46 3.71
N LEU A 87 -15.53 -1.56 2.97
CA LEU A 87 -15.55 -1.58 1.51
C LEU A 87 -16.92 -1.19 0.91
N ALA A 88 -17.96 -1.01 1.73
CA ALA A 88 -19.31 -0.67 1.26
C ALA A 88 -19.36 0.59 0.36
N PRO A 89 -18.66 1.70 0.67
CA PRO A 89 -18.65 2.87 -0.21
C PRO A 89 -18.05 2.58 -1.59
N ALA A 90 -17.01 1.74 -1.65
CA ALA A 90 -16.42 1.32 -2.91
C ALA A 90 -17.39 0.45 -3.72
N ALA A 91 -18.05 -0.51 -3.06
CA ALA A 91 -19.05 -1.36 -3.68
C ALA A 91 -20.24 -0.55 -4.25
N GLU A 92 -20.70 0.47 -3.53
CA GLU A 92 -21.77 1.38 -3.99
C GLU A 92 -21.38 2.12 -5.27
N VAL A 93 -20.16 2.65 -5.34
CA VAL A 93 -19.69 3.37 -6.54
C VAL A 93 -19.51 2.42 -7.72
N LEU A 94 -18.99 1.21 -7.49
CA LEU A 94 -18.81 0.23 -8.55
C LEU A 94 -20.14 -0.31 -9.09
N THR A 95 -21.16 -0.40 -8.24
CA THR A 95 -22.51 -0.84 -8.66
C THR A 95 -23.41 0.31 -9.12
N ALA A 96 -22.95 1.56 -9.04
CA ALA A 96 -23.77 2.73 -9.35
C ALA A 96 -24.21 2.74 -10.83
N PRO A 97 -25.53 2.78 -11.09
CA PRO A 97 -26.05 2.89 -12.45
C PRO A 97 -25.73 4.28 -13.01
N GLY A 98 -25.24 4.33 -14.24
CA GLY A 98 -24.94 5.59 -14.94
C GLY A 98 -23.47 6.03 -14.89
N LEU A 99 -22.61 5.33 -14.15
CA LEU A 99 -21.16 5.44 -14.33
C LEU A 99 -20.71 4.52 -15.45
N ASP A 100 -19.91 5.05 -16.38
CA ASP A 100 -19.26 4.22 -17.38
C ASP A 100 -18.12 3.39 -16.76
N VAL A 101 -17.64 2.42 -17.54
CA VAL A 101 -16.58 1.48 -17.13
C VAL A 101 -15.31 2.21 -16.68
N MET A 102 -14.95 3.29 -17.38
CA MET A 102 -13.75 4.06 -17.08
C MET A 102 -13.85 4.78 -15.73
N HIS A 103 -14.98 5.42 -15.45
CA HIS A 103 -15.24 6.09 -14.18
C HIS A 103 -15.22 5.10 -13.02
N LYS A 104 -15.78 3.90 -13.22
CA LYS A 104 -15.71 2.84 -12.22
C LYS A 104 -14.27 2.37 -11.98
N LEU A 105 -13.50 2.12 -13.04
CA LEU A 105 -12.09 1.71 -12.95
C LEU A 105 -11.20 2.76 -12.25
N LYS A 106 -11.46 4.06 -12.44
CA LYS A 106 -10.77 5.14 -11.71
C LYS A 106 -10.94 5.06 -10.21
N VAL A 107 -12.06 4.52 -9.74
CA VAL A 107 -12.34 4.31 -8.32
C VAL A 107 -11.82 2.95 -7.87
N ALA A 108 -11.95 1.93 -8.72
CA ALA A 108 -11.59 0.55 -8.41
C ALA A 108 -10.08 0.32 -8.37
N ILE A 109 -9.30 0.89 -9.29
CA ILE A 109 -7.86 0.61 -9.39
C ILE A 109 -7.07 1.10 -8.16
N PRO A 110 -7.29 2.32 -7.64
CA PRO A 110 -6.61 2.79 -6.44
C PRO A 110 -6.88 1.95 -5.18
N ILE A 111 -7.99 1.22 -5.11
CA ILE A 111 -8.31 0.37 -3.95
C ILE A 111 -7.71 -1.03 -4.05
N ILE A 112 -7.29 -1.50 -5.24
CA ILE A 112 -6.74 -2.85 -5.43
C ILE A 112 -5.59 -3.16 -4.46
N PRO A 113 -4.57 -2.30 -4.24
CA PRO A 113 -3.49 -2.60 -3.30
C PRO A 113 -4.00 -2.92 -1.88
N VAL A 114 -5.04 -2.22 -1.42
CA VAL A 114 -5.68 -2.47 -0.13
C VAL A 114 -6.44 -3.80 -0.16
N LEU A 115 -7.19 -4.08 -1.24
CA LEU A 115 -7.91 -5.36 -1.39
C LEU A 115 -6.96 -6.57 -1.36
N LEU A 116 -5.76 -6.46 -1.92
CA LEU A 116 -4.73 -7.51 -1.89
C LEU A 116 -4.26 -7.83 -0.47
N THR A 117 -4.33 -6.88 0.47
CA THR A 117 -4.00 -7.15 1.88
C THR A 117 -5.04 -8.09 2.53
N TYR A 118 -6.27 -8.12 2.02
CA TYR A 118 -7.36 -8.98 2.49
C TYR A 118 -7.45 -10.31 1.74
N GLU A 119 -6.99 -10.41 0.48
CA GLU A 119 -6.94 -11.69 -0.26
C GLU A 119 -6.11 -12.76 0.47
N GLY A 120 -5.13 -12.36 1.29
CA GLY A 120 -4.39 -13.27 2.17
C GLY A 120 -5.23 -13.79 3.37
N GLU A 121 -6.30 -13.09 3.74
CA GLU A 121 -7.18 -13.43 4.87
C GLU A 121 -8.41 -14.23 4.41
N ILE A 122 -8.88 -14.01 3.19
CA ILE A 122 -10.04 -14.66 2.61
C ILE A 122 -9.63 -15.30 1.30
N PHE A 123 -9.69 -16.64 1.22
CA PHE A 123 -9.56 -17.35 -0.04
C PHE A 123 -10.67 -16.87 -0.99
N LEU A 124 -10.37 -15.86 -1.81
CA LEU A 124 -11.26 -15.43 -2.90
C LEU A 124 -11.61 -16.67 -3.72
N GLU A 125 -12.90 -16.84 -4.03
CA GLU A 125 -13.36 -18.05 -4.69
C GLU A 125 -12.54 -18.31 -5.95
N GLN A 126 -12.12 -19.57 -6.14
CA GLN A 126 -11.23 -20.04 -7.21
C GLN A 126 -11.67 -19.51 -8.58
N GLY A 127 -11.13 -18.37 -9.01
CA GLY A 127 -11.57 -17.68 -10.22
C GLY A 127 -11.27 -16.18 -10.23
N MET A 128 -11.29 -15.53 -9.07
CA MET A 128 -10.89 -14.11 -8.93
C MET A 128 -9.54 -14.00 -8.26
N ASN A 129 -8.48 -14.25 -9.03
CA ASN A 129 -7.12 -13.99 -8.57
C ASN A 129 -6.83 -12.50 -8.75
N LEU A 130 -7.05 -11.72 -7.68
CA LEU A 130 -6.91 -10.26 -7.71
C LEU A 130 -5.44 -9.87 -7.85
N GLU A 131 -4.53 -10.66 -7.26
CA GLU A 131 -3.09 -10.54 -7.47
C GLU A 131 -2.71 -10.65 -8.96
N ALA A 132 -3.20 -11.66 -9.67
CA ALA A 132 -2.94 -11.85 -11.08
C ALA A 132 -3.56 -10.75 -11.95
N LEU A 133 -4.73 -10.23 -11.55
CA LEU A 133 -5.31 -9.05 -12.19
C LEU A 133 -4.41 -7.83 -12.00
N TRP A 134 -3.92 -7.61 -10.78
CA TRP A 134 -3.03 -6.50 -10.47
C TRP A 134 -1.72 -6.58 -11.27
N GLU A 135 -1.10 -7.76 -11.38
CA GLU A 135 0.08 -7.96 -12.23
C GLU A 135 -0.20 -7.61 -13.70
N LYS A 136 -1.37 -8.01 -14.23
CA LYS A 136 -1.75 -7.64 -15.60
C LYS A 136 -1.92 -6.14 -15.77
N LEU A 137 -2.54 -5.46 -14.81
CA LEU A 137 -2.71 -4.01 -14.85
C LEU A 137 -1.35 -3.30 -14.78
N LYS A 138 -0.44 -3.74 -13.91
CA LYS A 138 0.92 -3.21 -13.84
C LYS A 138 1.69 -3.38 -15.15
N ALA A 139 1.49 -4.49 -15.86
CA ALA A 139 2.12 -4.73 -17.15
C ALA A 139 1.65 -3.76 -18.24
N LEU A 140 0.51 -3.06 -18.07
CA LEU A 140 0.07 -2.01 -18.98
C LEU A 140 0.88 -0.72 -18.82
N ALA A 141 1.44 -0.48 -17.64
CA ALA A 141 2.19 0.74 -17.28
C ALA A 141 3.71 0.64 -17.55
N GLN A 142 4.19 -0.48 -18.09
CA GLN A 142 5.60 -0.76 -18.40
C GLN A 142 5.89 -0.65 -19.90
#